data_AF-D6Y8K0-F1
#
_entry.id   AF-D6Y8K0-F1
#
_cell.length_a   1.000
_cell.length_b   1.000
_cell.length_c   1.000
_cell.angle_alpha   90.00
_cell.angle_beta   90.00
_cell.angle_gamma   90.00
#
_symmetry.space_group_name_H-M   'P 1'
#
loop_
_entity.id
_entity.type
_entity.pdbx_description
1 polymer ?
#
loop_
_entity_poly.entity_id
_entity_poly.type
_entity_poly.pdbx_seq_one_letter_code
_entity_poly.pdbx_strand_id
1 'polypeptide(L)'
;MTRVVLLGSPPNPFGSPPPGGPPALPTDIRLTSLPGAPTAYGRLVGQVTSLDPAPVTIARPEHAPAYRGHLGKVVESPDIAGDLRALADLVEDCTENILILPADSLIHDELIYQLSKAKRAALALIAREQRDEDSPEVEELPPIEEAEPEIGMKSIEGLPQRTRASRGRVISVGTAHHAVTRPNAVLLGPLHLHQRHAALLAETARELAEIAHLFGPEDDVVELLVFGLVRKGVSVGVRGRRDLFYRRIRTQAEADEALVEMSGYDEDRARLNNAVKGADGFFTTFFVSTYSRYIARWAARRGLAPNHVTLFSIFLGVLAAGSFATGTRWGAIAGAVLIYFAFVFDCVDGQLARYARKFSVLGAWLDATFDRFKEYIVFVGLAVGATVSGQFGDGEEIWTLALIAIALQSVKHLLDFAFGAANRRKPPLPLPTLAFTVPDDRPLRQALEERRLSRSTGLRRLLKFWTKAGKFRPVHWARKMIVFPIGERFAAIAITAAFFDPRVTFLTLVTWGSVAAVYTITGRFLRSLA
;
A
#
# COMPACT_ATOMS: atom_id res chain seq x y z
N MET A 1 1.68 5.20 -18.98
CA MET A 1 0.24 4.90 -19.06
C MET A 1 0.04 3.46 -18.59
N THR A 2 -1.17 2.94 -18.55
CA THR A 2 -1.47 1.58 -18.08
C THR A 2 -2.35 0.92 -19.12
N ARG A 3 -1.91 -0.17 -19.76
CA ARG A 3 -2.71 -1.00 -20.66
C ARG A 3 -3.82 -1.69 -19.86
N VAL A 4 -5.06 -1.56 -20.32
CA VAL A 4 -6.22 -2.19 -19.66
C VAL A 4 -6.77 -3.32 -20.51
N VAL A 5 -6.90 -4.50 -19.90
CA VAL A 5 -7.53 -5.68 -20.50
C VAL A 5 -8.78 -6.03 -19.69
N LEU A 6 -9.94 -6.07 -20.34
CA LEU A 6 -11.22 -6.43 -19.76
C LEU A 6 -11.59 -7.87 -20.15
N LEU A 7 -12.00 -8.68 -19.19
CA LEU A 7 -12.41 -10.06 -19.41
C LEU A 7 -13.94 -10.12 -19.49
N GLY A 8 -14.46 -10.23 -20.71
CA GLY A 8 -15.89 -10.19 -21.05
C GLY A 8 -16.66 -11.49 -20.81
N SER A 9 -15.96 -12.55 -20.42
CA SER A 9 -16.52 -13.89 -20.20
C SER A 9 -16.34 -14.26 -18.73
N PRO A 10 -17.38 -14.15 -17.88
CA PRO A 10 -17.27 -14.57 -16.49
C PRO A 10 -17.08 -16.09 -16.40
N PRO A 11 -16.40 -16.60 -15.35
CA PRO A 11 -16.31 -18.04 -15.11
C PRO A 11 -17.71 -18.60 -14.83
N ASN A 12 -17.90 -19.90 -15.06
CA ASN A 12 -19.16 -20.55 -14.72
C ASN A 12 -19.43 -20.45 -13.21
N PRO A 13 -20.70 -20.38 -12.80
CA PRO A 13 -21.05 -20.29 -11.38
C PRO A 13 -20.49 -21.50 -10.62
N PHE A 14 -19.87 -21.22 -9.47
CA PHE A 14 -19.43 -22.25 -8.55
C PHE A 14 -20.58 -22.62 -7.60
N GLY A 15 -21.09 -23.85 -7.72
CA GLY A 15 -22.24 -24.33 -6.96
C GLY A 15 -23.59 -24.02 -7.63
N SER A 16 -24.64 -23.80 -6.85
CA SER A 16 -25.98 -23.48 -7.38
C SER A 16 -25.99 -22.11 -8.08
N PRO A 17 -26.75 -21.92 -9.18
CA PRO A 17 -26.84 -20.63 -9.84
C PRO A 17 -27.32 -19.56 -8.85
N PRO A 18 -26.79 -18.32 -8.93
CA PRO A 18 -27.20 -17.26 -8.02
C PRO A 18 -28.72 -17.03 -8.13
N PRO A 19 -29.40 -16.71 -7.01
CA PRO A 19 -30.80 -16.32 -7.06
C PRO A 19 -30.94 -15.03 -7.90
N GLY A 20 -31.83 -15.01 -8.89
CA GLY A 20 -32.07 -13.79 -9.69
C GLY A 20 -32.24 -13.96 -11.20
N GLY A 21 -32.22 -15.19 -11.73
CA GLY A 21 -32.42 -15.47 -13.17
C GLY A 21 -31.13 -15.85 -13.90
N PRO A 22 -31.16 -16.06 -15.23
CA PRO A 22 -29.96 -16.36 -16.00
C PRO A 22 -28.98 -15.17 -15.95
N PRO A 23 -27.66 -15.42 -15.99
CA PRO A 23 -26.66 -14.36 -16.00
C PRO A 23 -26.86 -13.45 -17.21
N ALA A 24 -26.88 -12.14 -16.97
CA ALA A 24 -26.98 -11.11 -17.99
C ALA A 24 -25.59 -10.58 -18.35
N LEU A 25 -25.43 -10.08 -19.58
CA LEU A 25 -24.18 -9.43 -19.96
C LEU A 25 -24.02 -8.11 -19.18
N PRO A 26 -22.79 -7.75 -18.78
CA PRO A 26 -22.53 -6.46 -18.12
C PRO A 26 -22.93 -5.23 -18.96
N THR A 27 -23.11 -5.40 -20.27
CA THR A 27 -23.66 -4.38 -21.18
C THR A 27 -25.16 -4.16 -21.03
N ASP A 28 -25.88 -5.13 -20.48
CA ASP A 28 -27.34 -5.09 -20.34
C ASP A 28 -27.78 -4.73 -18.92
N ILE A 29 -26.90 -4.95 -17.93
CA ILE A 29 -27.12 -4.59 -16.53
C ILE A 29 -27.03 -3.07 -16.37
N ARG A 30 -28.11 -2.45 -15.89
CA ARG A 30 -28.22 -0.98 -15.72
C ARG A 30 -27.98 -0.58 -14.27
N LEU A 31 -27.16 0.44 -14.06
CA LEU A 31 -26.91 1.01 -12.73
C LEU A 31 -27.88 2.17 -12.47
N THR A 32 -29.13 1.82 -12.20
CA THR A 32 -30.29 2.75 -12.17
C THR A 32 -30.18 3.87 -11.13
N SER A 33 -29.48 3.62 -10.01
CA SER A 33 -29.27 4.62 -8.96
C SER A 33 -28.16 5.62 -9.27
N LEU A 34 -27.38 5.42 -10.34
CA LEU A 34 -26.32 6.32 -10.75
C LEU A 34 -26.82 7.34 -11.80
N PRO A 35 -26.29 8.58 -11.81
CA PRO A 35 -26.64 9.57 -12.81
C PRO A 35 -26.45 9.04 -14.24
N GLY A 36 -27.49 9.18 -15.07
CA GLY A 36 -27.49 8.71 -16.45
C GLY A 36 -27.74 7.21 -16.64
N ALA A 37 -27.96 6.45 -15.57
CA ALA A 37 -28.21 5.00 -15.58
C ALA A 37 -27.29 4.23 -16.56
N PRO A 38 -25.96 4.39 -16.44
CA PRO A 38 -25.02 3.72 -17.32
C PRO A 38 -25.15 2.20 -17.16
N THR A 39 -24.75 1.47 -18.18
CA THR A 39 -24.57 0.02 -18.08
C THR A 39 -23.38 -0.26 -17.14
N ALA A 40 -23.35 -1.42 -16.50
CA ALA A 40 -22.23 -1.82 -15.64
C ALA A 40 -20.89 -1.73 -16.38
N TYR A 41 -20.86 -2.29 -17.60
CA TYR A 41 -19.71 -2.20 -18.49
C TYR A 41 -19.40 -0.77 -18.94
N GLY A 42 -20.42 0.02 -19.30
CA GLY A 42 -20.24 1.41 -19.73
C GLY A 42 -19.63 2.28 -18.64
N ARG A 43 -20.03 2.08 -17.37
CA ARG A 43 -19.39 2.73 -16.22
C ARG A 43 -17.94 2.30 -16.11
N LEU A 44 -17.64 1.00 -16.14
CA LEU A 44 -16.28 0.47 -16.02
C LEU A 44 -15.35 1.05 -17.09
N VAL A 45 -15.79 1.04 -18.36
CA VAL A 45 -15.05 1.64 -19.49
C VAL A 45 -14.78 3.12 -19.24
N GLY A 46 -15.80 3.88 -18.81
CA GLY A 46 -15.65 5.30 -18.48
C GLY A 46 -14.59 5.55 -17.39
N GLN A 47 -14.51 4.69 -16.37
CA GLN A 47 -13.51 4.81 -15.29
C GLN A 47 -12.09 4.54 -15.80
N VAL A 48 -11.91 3.50 -16.62
CA VAL A 48 -10.58 3.07 -17.09
C VAL A 48 -10.06 3.87 -18.28
N THR A 49 -10.91 4.64 -18.97
CA THR A 49 -10.53 5.47 -20.14
C THR A 49 -9.41 6.47 -19.80
N SER A 50 -9.36 6.94 -18.55
CA SER A 50 -8.28 7.82 -18.07
C SER A 50 -6.91 7.12 -17.93
N LEU A 51 -6.90 5.79 -17.86
CA LEU A 51 -5.69 4.96 -17.76
C LEU A 51 -5.24 4.46 -19.14
N ASP A 52 -6.20 3.98 -19.95
CA ASP A 52 -6.03 3.51 -21.31
C ASP A 52 -7.17 4.07 -22.19
N PRO A 53 -6.88 4.93 -23.19
CA PRO A 53 -7.91 5.45 -24.09
C PRO A 53 -8.46 4.41 -25.07
N ALA A 54 -7.86 3.21 -25.14
CA ALA A 54 -8.31 2.12 -26.02
C ALA A 54 -8.19 0.77 -25.28
N PRO A 55 -8.98 0.54 -24.21
CA PRO A 55 -8.97 -0.72 -23.49
C PRO A 55 -9.36 -1.87 -24.41
N VAL A 56 -8.84 -3.07 -24.15
CA VAL A 56 -9.13 -4.26 -24.96
C VAL A 56 -10.00 -5.23 -24.17
N THR A 57 -11.12 -5.63 -24.74
CA THR A 57 -12.05 -6.60 -24.14
C THR A 57 -11.94 -7.93 -24.84
N ILE A 58 -11.59 -8.99 -24.09
CA ILE A 58 -11.59 -10.36 -24.59
C ILE A 58 -12.96 -10.96 -24.28
N ALA A 59 -13.68 -11.43 -25.29
CA ALA A 59 -15.04 -11.96 -25.12
C ALA A 59 -15.29 -13.16 -26.03
N ARG A 60 -16.25 -14.01 -25.67
CA ARG A 60 -16.75 -15.05 -26.57
C ARG A 60 -17.37 -14.45 -27.84
N PRO A 61 -17.30 -15.11 -29.01
CA PRO A 61 -17.85 -14.60 -30.26
C PRO A 61 -19.32 -14.18 -30.18
N GLU A 62 -20.15 -14.92 -29.43
CA GLU A 62 -21.56 -14.64 -29.21
C GLU A 62 -21.81 -13.36 -28.39
N HIS A 63 -20.88 -12.98 -27.50
CA HIS A 63 -20.99 -11.81 -26.64
C HIS A 63 -20.25 -10.58 -27.19
N ALA A 64 -19.28 -10.80 -28.09
CA ALA A 64 -18.45 -9.74 -28.66
C ALA A 64 -19.23 -8.58 -29.31
N PRO A 65 -20.35 -8.79 -30.05
CA PRO A 65 -21.14 -7.70 -30.60
C PRO A 65 -21.64 -6.69 -29.55
N ALA A 66 -22.00 -7.14 -28.34
CA ALA A 66 -22.49 -6.28 -27.28
C ALA A 66 -21.40 -5.29 -26.77
N TYR A 67 -20.14 -5.76 -26.73
CA TYR A 67 -19.01 -4.93 -26.31
C TYR A 67 -18.54 -3.93 -27.38
N ARG A 68 -18.73 -4.24 -28.67
CA ARG A 68 -18.33 -3.36 -29.79
C ARG A 68 -19.04 -2.00 -29.81
N GLY A 69 -20.20 -1.89 -29.16
CA GLY A 69 -20.93 -0.63 -29.00
C GLY A 69 -20.28 0.37 -28.03
N HIS A 70 -19.16 0.03 -27.41
CA HIS A 70 -18.46 0.84 -26.42
C HIS A 70 -17.04 1.16 -26.88
N LEU A 71 -16.41 2.15 -26.22
CA LEU A 71 -15.03 2.55 -26.49
C LEU A 71 -14.03 1.43 -26.15
N GLY A 72 -13.12 1.16 -27.08
CA GLY A 72 -12.09 0.12 -26.94
C GLY A 72 -12.03 -0.82 -28.14
N LYS A 73 -11.23 -1.87 -28.04
CA LYS A 73 -11.16 -2.97 -29.02
C LYS A 73 -11.75 -4.23 -28.42
N VAL A 74 -12.35 -5.08 -29.26
CA VAL A 74 -12.86 -6.39 -28.84
C VAL A 74 -12.07 -7.48 -29.55
N VAL A 75 -11.56 -8.43 -28.77
CA VAL A 75 -10.89 -9.64 -29.26
C VAL A 75 -11.80 -10.82 -28.98
N GLU A 76 -12.14 -11.57 -30.03
CA GLU A 76 -12.96 -12.77 -29.90
C GLU A 76 -12.09 -13.96 -29.49
N SER A 77 -12.57 -14.75 -28.55
CA SER A 77 -11.90 -15.94 -28.06
C SER A 77 -12.92 -17.03 -27.71
N PRO A 78 -12.77 -18.27 -28.21
CA PRO A 78 -13.79 -19.31 -28.08
C PRO A 78 -13.86 -19.96 -26.69
N ASP A 79 -12.75 -19.99 -25.95
CA ASP A 79 -12.63 -20.71 -24.68
C ASP A 79 -11.56 -20.09 -23.76
N ILE A 80 -11.33 -20.71 -22.61
CA ILE A 80 -10.36 -20.22 -21.62
C ILE A 80 -8.92 -20.26 -22.13
N ALA A 81 -8.58 -21.23 -22.99
CA ALA A 81 -7.25 -21.33 -23.60
C ALA A 81 -7.05 -20.19 -24.62
N GLY A 82 -8.08 -19.88 -25.40
CA GLY A 82 -8.14 -18.71 -26.26
C GLY A 82 -7.99 -17.41 -25.48
N ASP A 83 -8.63 -17.30 -24.31
CA ASP A 83 -8.55 -16.08 -23.49
C ASP A 83 -7.12 -15.84 -23.01
N LEU A 84 -6.45 -16.91 -22.58
CA LEU A 84 -5.06 -16.89 -22.16
C LEU A 84 -4.11 -16.54 -23.33
N ARG A 85 -4.32 -17.10 -24.53
CA ARG A 85 -3.52 -16.77 -25.72
C ARG A 85 -3.73 -15.32 -26.17
N ALA A 86 -4.99 -14.89 -26.28
CA ALA A 86 -5.33 -13.50 -26.63
C ALA A 86 -4.73 -12.52 -25.63
N LEU A 87 -4.78 -12.83 -24.33
CA LEU A 87 -4.14 -12.02 -23.30
C LEU A 87 -2.63 -12.00 -23.46
N ALA A 88 -1.99 -13.13 -23.76
CA ALA A 88 -0.55 -13.21 -23.99
C ALA A 88 -0.11 -12.28 -25.13
N ASP A 89 -0.80 -12.33 -26.27
CA ASP A 89 -0.48 -11.54 -27.45
C ASP A 89 -0.69 -10.04 -27.21
N LEU A 90 -1.66 -9.67 -26.37
CA LEU A 90 -1.89 -8.27 -26.01
C LEU A 90 -0.81 -7.70 -25.08
N VAL A 91 -0.23 -8.54 -24.21
CA VAL A 91 0.66 -8.06 -23.14
C VAL A 91 2.13 -8.28 -23.41
N GLU A 92 2.53 -9.20 -24.30
CA GLU A 92 3.94 -9.59 -24.51
C GLU A 92 4.89 -8.40 -24.68
N ASP A 93 4.54 -7.49 -25.59
CA ASP A 93 5.35 -6.31 -25.93
C ASP A 93 4.91 -5.03 -25.22
N CYS A 94 4.09 -5.15 -24.16
CA CYS A 94 3.64 -3.98 -23.42
C CYS A 94 4.80 -3.28 -22.70
N THR A 95 5.08 -2.04 -23.12
CA THR A 95 6.01 -1.13 -22.44
C THR A 95 5.36 -0.38 -21.28
N GLU A 96 4.08 -0.63 -21.02
CA GLU A 96 3.27 0.00 -19.99
C GLU A 96 2.87 -0.99 -18.91
N ASN A 97 2.47 -0.49 -17.73
CA ASN A 97 1.88 -1.35 -16.71
C ASN A 97 0.57 -1.95 -17.23
N ILE A 98 0.21 -3.13 -16.73
CA ILE A 98 -0.96 -3.89 -17.18
C ILE A 98 -1.97 -3.91 -16.04
N LEU A 99 -3.25 -3.66 -16.35
CA LEU A 99 -4.37 -3.83 -15.45
C LEU A 99 -5.41 -4.74 -16.11
N ILE A 100 -5.66 -5.90 -15.49
CA ILE A 100 -6.65 -6.87 -15.93
C ILE A 100 -7.85 -6.77 -14.99
N LEU A 101 -9.05 -6.64 -15.56
CA LEU A 101 -10.31 -6.51 -14.82
C LEU A 101 -11.39 -7.39 -15.45
N PRO A 102 -12.20 -8.10 -14.65
CA PRO A 102 -13.45 -8.67 -15.12
C PRO A 102 -14.40 -7.58 -15.65
N ALA A 103 -15.06 -7.81 -16.78
CA ALA A 103 -15.98 -6.84 -17.38
C ALA A 103 -17.26 -6.62 -16.54
N ASP A 104 -17.57 -7.57 -15.66
CA ASP A 104 -18.66 -7.54 -14.68
C ASP A 104 -18.28 -6.82 -13.36
N SER A 105 -17.15 -6.10 -13.33
CA SER A 105 -16.67 -5.39 -12.13
C SER A 105 -17.47 -4.12 -11.82
N LEU A 106 -18.14 -4.09 -10.68
CA LEU A 106 -18.59 -2.84 -10.04
C LEU A 106 -17.55 -2.41 -8.99
N ILE A 107 -16.82 -1.33 -9.28
CA ILE A 107 -15.62 -0.92 -8.52
C ILE A 107 -15.57 0.59 -8.27
N HIS A 108 -15.06 1.00 -7.11
CA HIS A 108 -14.75 2.40 -6.78
C HIS A 108 -13.57 2.98 -7.58
N ASP A 109 -13.64 4.27 -7.93
CA ASP A 109 -12.58 4.97 -8.69
C ASP A 109 -11.26 4.97 -7.93
N GLU A 110 -11.33 5.19 -6.61
CA GLU A 110 -10.16 5.13 -5.76
C GLU A 110 -9.52 3.74 -5.74
N LEU A 111 -10.30 2.66 -5.84
CA LEU A 111 -9.72 1.31 -5.84
C LEU A 111 -8.98 1.02 -7.14
N ILE A 112 -9.52 1.43 -8.29
CA ILE A 112 -8.81 1.39 -9.59
C ILE A 112 -7.49 2.18 -9.50
N TYR A 113 -7.54 3.39 -8.92
CA TYR A 113 -6.35 4.23 -8.74
C TYR A 113 -5.30 3.54 -7.84
N GLN A 114 -5.71 2.94 -6.72
CA GLN A 114 -4.79 2.26 -5.81
C GLN A 114 -4.17 1.01 -6.42
N LEU A 115 -4.91 0.26 -7.22
CA LEU A 115 -4.41 -0.91 -7.94
C LEU A 115 -3.39 -0.48 -9.01
N SER A 116 -3.73 0.50 -9.85
CA SER A 116 -2.88 0.98 -10.95
C SER A 116 -1.63 1.73 -10.51
N LYS A 117 -1.62 2.33 -9.31
CA LYS A 117 -0.46 3.01 -8.70
C LYS A 117 0.24 2.18 -7.63
N ALA A 118 -0.02 0.88 -7.60
CA ALA A 118 0.62 -0.02 -6.66
C ALA A 118 2.15 -0.02 -6.83
N LYS A 119 2.88 0.10 -5.72
CA LYS A 119 4.35 -0.03 -5.70
C LYS A 119 4.83 -1.47 -5.93
N ARG A 120 3.93 -2.44 -5.77
CA ARG A 120 4.27 -3.86 -5.97
C ARG A 120 4.25 -4.17 -7.47
N ALA A 121 5.20 -5.00 -7.86
CA ALA A 121 5.37 -5.44 -9.25
C ALA A 121 4.18 -6.21 -9.80
N ALA A 122 3.50 -6.95 -8.93
CA ALA A 122 2.25 -7.64 -9.19
C ALA A 122 1.37 -7.47 -7.95
N LEU A 123 0.07 -7.20 -8.14
CA LEU A 123 -0.90 -6.99 -7.08
C LEU A 123 -2.25 -7.55 -7.50
N ALA A 124 -2.80 -8.47 -6.71
CA ALA A 124 -4.15 -9.01 -6.89
C ALA A 124 -5.09 -8.48 -5.82
N LEU A 125 -6.34 -8.23 -6.19
CA LEU A 125 -7.43 -7.96 -5.25
C LEU A 125 -7.98 -9.29 -4.70
N ILE A 126 -8.08 -9.40 -3.37
CA ILE A 126 -8.59 -10.60 -2.68
C ILE A 126 -9.68 -10.25 -1.67
N ALA A 127 -10.58 -11.19 -1.43
CA ALA A 127 -11.34 -11.25 -0.19
C ALA A 127 -10.72 -12.32 0.72
N ARG A 128 -10.57 -12.01 2.00
CA ARG A 128 -10.09 -12.98 3.00
C ARG A 128 -11.29 -13.53 3.75
N GLU A 129 -11.18 -14.80 4.13
CA GLU A 129 -12.04 -15.38 5.15
C GLU A 129 -12.06 -14.48 6.38
N GLN A 130 -13.25 -14.05 6.80
CA GLN A 130 -13.44 -13.42 8.09
C GLN A 130 -13.29 -14.50 9.14
N ARG A 131 -12.23 -14.43 9.94
CA ARG A 131 -12.06 -15.30 11.10
C ARG A 131 -12.44 -14.49 12.32
N ASP A 132 -13.48 -14.93 13.01
CA ASP A 132 -13.71 -14.48 14.38
C ASP A 132 -12.61 -15.09 15.24
N GLU A 133 -11.72 -14.24 15.76
CA GLU A 133 -10.62 -14.67 16.64
C GLU A 133 -11.15 -15.29 17.95
N ASP A 134 -12.43 -15.01 18.28
CA ASP A 134 -13.15 -15.54 19.46
C ASP A 134 -14.01 -16.79 19.14
N SER A 135 -13.99 -17.29 17.90
CA SER A 135 -14.75 -18.50 17.54
C SER A 135 -14.01 -19.78 17.99
N PRO A 136 -14.72 -20.76 18.59
CA PRO A 136 -14.11 -22.02 19.05
C PRO A 136 -13.49 -22.86 17.92
N GLU A 137 -13.86 -22.61 16.65
CA GLU A 137 -13.28 -23.27 15.47
C GLU A 137 -11.77 -23.00 15.27
N VAL A 138 -11.22 -21.93 15.88
CA VAL A 138 -9.79 -21.61 15.78
C VAL A 138 -8.92 -22.61 16.56
N GLU A 139 -9.46 -23.22 17.62
CA GLU A 139 -8.72 -24.19 18.46
C GLU A 139 -8.62 -25.60 17.83
N GLU A 140 -9.48 -25.95 16.87
CA GLU A 140 -9.53 -27.31 16.29
C GLU A 140 -8.71 -27.50 15.01
N LEU A 141 -8.19 -26.43 14.38
CA LEU A 141 -7.46 -26.56 13.13
C LEU A 141 -6.00 -27.01 13.36
N PRO A 142 -5.55 -28.10 12.70
CA PRO A 142 -4.18 -28.58 12.87
C PRO A 142 -3.15 -27.49 12.50
N PRO A 143 -1.95 -27.53 13.10
CA PRO A 143 -0.81 -26.75 12.64
C PRO A 143 -0.68 -26.83 11.12
N ILE A 144 -0.23 -25.75 10.49
CA ILE A 144 -0.14 -25.74 9.02
C ILE A 144 0.82 -26.80 8.48
N GLU A 145 1.76 -27.21 9.32
CA GLU A 145 2.71 -28.28 9.06
C GLU A 145 2.02 -29.64 8.87
N GLU A 146 0.87 -29.85 9.54
CA GLU A 146 0.08 -31.09 9.57
C GLU A 146 -1.17 -31.03 8.68
N ALA A 147 -1.55 -29.84 8.22
CA ALA A 147 -2.73 -29.67 7.39
C ALA A 147 -2.56 -30.31 5.99
N GLU A 148 -3.58 -31.04 5.56
CA GLU A 148 -3.63 -31.61 4.22
C GLU A 148 -4.10 -30.56 3.19
N PRO A 149 -3.57 -30.59 1.95
CA PRO A 149 -4.11 -29.79 0.86
C PRO A 149 -5.53 -30.21 0.50
N GLU A 150 -6.38 -29.23 0.23
CA GLU A 150 -7.76 -29.45 -0.19
C GLU A 150 -8.06 -28.69 -1.48
N ILE A 151 -8.94 -29.25 -2.32
CA ILE A 151 -9.60 -28.49 -3.37
C ILE A 151 -10.68 -27.69 -2.65
N GLY A 152 -10.46 -26.38 -2.48
CA GLY A 152 -11.36 -25.53 -1.69
C GLY A 152 -12.78 -25.53 -2.26
N MET A 153 -13.70 -26.15 -1.52
CA MET A 153 -15.14 -26.23 -1.89
C MET A 153 -16.00 -25.15 -1.23
N LYS A 154 -15.44 -24.40 -0.28
CA LYS A 154 -16.10 -23.24 0.32
C LYS A 154 -16.19 -22.11 -0.70
N SER A 155 -17.29 -21.37 -0.71
CA SER A 155 -17.44 -20.18 -1.53
C SER A 155 -17.37 -18.92 -0.68
N ILE A 156 -16.67 -17.91 -1.20
CA ILE A 156 -16.67 -16.55 -0.66
C ILE A 156 -17.13 -15.67 -1.82
N GLU A 157 -18.31 -15.05 -1.67
CA GLU A 157 -18.89 -14.15 -2.69
C GLU A 157 -19.11 -14.83 -4.05
N GLY A 158 -19.58 -16.09 -4.01
CA GLY A 158 -19.87 -16.87 -5.22
C GLY A 158 -18.62 -17.35 -5.97
N LEU A 159 -17.43 -17.17 -5.40
CA LEU A 159 -16.16 -17.63 -5.95
C LEU A 159 -15.53 -18.69 -5.02
N PRO A 160 -14.81 -19.69 -5.58
CA PRO A 160 -14.22 -20.76 -4.78
C PRO A 160 -13.05 -20.26 -3.92
N GLN A 161 -13.04 -20.63 -2.64
CA GLN A 161 -11.98 -20.30 -1.70
C GLN A 161 -10.76 -21.20 -1.93
N ARG A 162 -9.97 -20.90 -2.97
CA ARG A 162 -8.81 -21.70 -3.39
C ARG A 162 -7.47 -20.98 -3.22
N THR A 163 -7.45 -19.78 -2.64
CA THR A 163 -6.21 -18.99 -2.50
C THR A 163 -5.70 -18.99 -1.06
N ARG A 164 -4.39 -19.16 -0.90
CA ARG A 164 -3.69 -18.92 0.36
C ARG A 164 -2.86 -17.64 0.30
N ALA A 165 -3.25 -16.65 1.09
CA ALA A 165 -2.53 -15.39 1.25
C ALA A 165 -1.89 -15.27 2.63
N SER A 166 -0.61 -14.87 2.68
CA SER A 166 0.11 -14.62 3.93
C SER A 166 1.13 -13.49 3.77
N ARG A 167 1.36 -12.73 4.86
CA ARG A 167 2.34 -11.62 4.90
C ARG A 167 2.18 -10.61 3.75
N GLY A 168 0.95 -10.34 3.34
CA GLY A 168 0.63 -9.35 2.30
C GLY A 168 0.99 -9.79 0.87
N ARG A 169 1.10 -11.10 0.62
CA ARG A 169 1.24 -11.68 -0.73
C ARG A 169 0.46 -12.99 -0.85
N VAL A 170 0.21 -13.40 -2.08
CA VAL A 170 -0.27 -14.75 -2.40
C VAL A 170 0.89 -15.72 -2.18
N ILE A 171 0.60 -16.86 -1.56
CA ILE A 171 1.57 -17.94 -1.31
C ILE A 171 1.29 -19.10 -2.24
N SER A 172 0.04 -19.51 -2.35
CA SER A 172 -0.41 -20.61 -3.20
C SER A 172 -1.81 -20.29 -3.72
N VAL A 173 -2.15 -20.82 -4.89
CA VAL A 173 -3.45 -20.71 -5.55
C VAL A 173 -3.80 -22.11 -6.03
N GLY A 174 -5.06 -22.48 -5.83
CA GLY A 174 -5.63 -23.74 -6.29
C GLY A 174 -6.38 -23.54 -7.59
N THR A 175 -6.97 -24.62 -8.08
CA THR A 175 -7.89 -24.64 -9.22
C THR A 175 -8.88 -25.78 -8.97
N ALA A 176 -9.71 -26.14 -9.94
CA ALA A 176 -10.58 -27.30 -9.86
C ALA A 176 -9.82 -28.62 -9.58
N HIS A 177 -8.56 -28.69 -9.99
CA HIS A 177 -7.73 -29.90 -9.90
C HIS A 177 -6.47 -29.72 -9.04
N HIS A 178 -6.22 -28.50 -8.54
CA HIS A 178 -5.03 -28.17 -7.77
C HIS A 178 -5.39 -27.84 -6.33
N ALA A 179 -4.93 -28.65 -5.39
CA ALA A 179 -5.21 -28.51 -3.97
C ALA A 179 -4.26 -27.52 -3.28
N VAL A 180 -4.78 -26.80 -2.29
CA VAL A 180 -4.02 -25.83 -1.50
C VAL A 180 -4.11 -26.17 -0.03
N THR A 181 -2.99 -26.11 0.69
CA THR A 181 -2.96 -26.31 2.14
C THR A 181 -3.58 -25.10 2.84
N ARG A 182 -4.76 -25.27 3.47
CA ARG A 182 -5.48 -24.22 4.23
C ARG A 182 -5.70 -22.92 3.42
N PRO A 183 -6.46 -22.96 2.32
CA PRO A 183 -6.90 -21.74 1.65
C PRO A 183 -7.61 -20.81 2.65
N ASN A 184 -7.40 -19.50 2.49
CA ASN A 184 -7.93 -18.50 3.43
C ASN A 184 -8.41 -17.22 2.72
N ALA A 185 -8.48 -17.26 1.40
CA ALA A 185 -8.84 -16.14 0.57
C ALA A 185 -9.38 -16.60 -0.78
N VAL A 186 -10.03 -15.67 -1.48
CA VAL A 186 -10.45 -15.80 -2.88
C VAL A 186 -9.91 -14.64 -3.70
N LEU A 187 -9.56 -14.90 -4.96
CA LEU A 187 -9.15 -13.88 -5.92
C LEU A 187 -10.38 -13.23 -6.54
N LEU A 188 -10.48 -11.91 -6.42
CA LEU A 188 -11.69 -11.20 -6.82
C LEU A 188 -11.71 -10.84 -8.31
N GLY A 189 -10.57 -10.89 -8.99
CA GLY A 189 -10.43 -10.61 -10.43
C GLY A 189 -9.50 -9.44 -10.79
N PRO A 190 -9.47 -8.31 -10.08
CA PRO A 190 -8.54 -7.25 -10.43
C PRO A 190 -7.08 -7.66 -10.21
N LEU A 191 -6.27 -7.58 -11.27
CA LEU A 191 -4.85 -7.92 -11.26
C LEU A 191 -4.04 -6.81 -11.95
N HIS A 192 -3.11 -6.21 -11.22
CA HIS A 192 -2.17 -5.23 -11.75
C HIS A 192 -0.76 -5.82 -11.84
N LEU A 193 -0.07 -5.58 -12.95
CA LEU A 193 1.33 -5.92 -13.15
C LEU A 193 2.14 -4.74 -13.68
N HIS A 194 3.39 -4.64 -13.26
CA HIS A 194 4.37 -3.74 -13.84
C HIS A 194 4.84 -4.29 -15.19
N GLN A 195 5.13 -3.41 -16.16
CA GLN A 195 5.59 -3.78 -17.51
C GLN A 195 6.75 -4.78 -17.54
N ARG A 196 7.59 -4.80 -16.49
CA ARG A 196 8.72 -5.74 -16.37
C ARG A 196 8.31 -7.21 -16.26
N HIS A 197 7.04 -7.49 -15.97
CA HIS A 197 6.47 -8.84 -15.92
C HIS A 197 5.61 -9.15 -17.15
N ALA A 198 5.56 -8.27 -18.16
CA ALA A 198 4.76 -8.42 -19.37
C ALA A 198 5.11 -9.71 -20.14
N ALA A 199 6.38 -9.89 -20.53
CA ALA A 199 6.84 -11.10 -21.22
C ALA A 199 6.61 -12.37 -20.39
N LEU A 200 6.90 -12.33 -19.09
CA LEU A 200 6.68 -13.48 -18.20
C LEU A 200 5.18 -13.83 -18.08
N LEU A 201 4.31 -12.83 -18.04
CA LEU A 201 2.86 -13.02 -18.01
C LEU A 201 2.36 -13.66 -19.31
N ALA A 202 2.85 -13.19 -20.46
CA ALA A 202 2.50 -13.75 -21.76
C ALA A 202 2.95 -15.22 -21.89
N GLU A 203 4.21 -15.51 -21.53
CA GLU A 203 4.75 -16.86 -21.50
C GLU A 203 3.92 -17.78 -20.57
N THR A 204 3.61 -17.29 -19.36
CA THR A 204 2.77 -18.00 -18.38
C THR A 204 1.39 -18.29 -18.95
N ALA A 205 0.75 -17.30 -19.59
CA ALA A 205 -0.58 -17.46 -20.15
C ALA A 205 -0.60 -18.49 -21.29
N ARG A 206 0.41 -18.49 -22.18
CA ARG A 206 0.53 -19.51 -23.24
C ARG A 206 0.70 -20.91 -22.66
N GLU A 207 1.59 -21.09 -21.69
CA GLU A 207 1.77 -22.39 -21.04
C GLU A 207 0.50 -22.88 -20.33
N LEU A 208 -0.24 -21.99 -19.66
CA LEU A 208 -1.53 -22.32 -19.06
C LEU A 208 -2.57 -22.71 -20.13
N ALA A 209 -2.55 -22.06 -21.30
CA ALA A 209 -3.45 -22.41 -22.40
C ALA A 209 -3.21 -23.83 -22.92
N GLU A 210 -1.96 -24.30 -22.95
CA GLU A 210 -1.62 -25.66 -23.38
C GLU A 210 -2.12 -26.73 -22.40
N ILE A 211 -2.21 -26.40 -21.12
CA ILE A 211 -2.75 -27.29 -20.09
C ILE A 211 -4.19 -26.97 -19.69
N ALA A 212 -4.93 -26.19 -20.50
CA ALA A 212 -6.27 -25.74 -20.15
C ALA A 212 -7.27 -26.89 -19.92
N HIS A 213 -7.01 -28.07 -20.48
CA HIS A 213 -7.78 -29.30 -20.23
C HIS A 213 -7.69 -29.81 -18.79
N LEU A 214 -6.77 -29.28 -17.97
CA LEU A 214 -6.62 -29.57 -16.54
C LEU A 214 -7.35 -28.55 -15.64
N PHE A 215 -8.13 -27.63 -16.20
CA PHE A 215 -8.90 -26.64 -15.44
C PHE A 215 -10.39 -26.88 -15.55
N GLY A 216 -11.11 -26.50 -14.50
CA GLY A 216 -12.56 -26.63 -14.42
C GLY A 216 -13.29 -25.44 -15.04
N PRO A 217 -14.58 -25.60 -15.35
CA PRO A 217 -15.43 -24.53 -15.88
C PRO A 217 -15.57 -23.32 -14.93
N GLU A 218 -15.35 -23.53 -13.63
CA GLU A 218 -15.39 -22.49 -12.59
C GLU A 218 -14.09 -21.69 -12.44
N ASP A 219 -12.98 -22.17 -13.03
CA ASP A 219 -11.67 -21.54 -12.85
C ASP A 219 -11.61 -20.23 -13.65
N ASP A 220 -11.36 -19.13 -12.94
CA ASP A 220 -11.31 -17.79 -13.52
C ASP A 220 -9.96 -17.54 -14.22
N VAL A 221 -9.96 -16.85 -15.37
CA VAL A 221 -8.72 -16.51 -16.09
C VAL A 221 -7.73 -15.78 -15.19
N VAL A 222 -8.19 -14.85 -14.33
CA VAL A 222 -7.26 -14.16 -13.42
C VAL A 222 -6.74 -15.08 -12.33
N GLU A 223 -7.57 -15.99 -11.82
CA GLU A 223 -7.12 -17.02 -10.88
C GLU A 223 -6.00 -17.86 -11.50
N LEU A 224 -6.18 -18.31 -12.75
CA LEU A 224 -5.17 -19.07 -13.50
C LEU A 224 -3.89 -18.26 -13.72
N LEU A 225 -3.99 -16.98 -14.08
CA LEU A 225 -2.82 -16.12 -14.25
C LEU A 225 -2.05 -15.96 -12.93
N VAL A 226 -2.75 -15.71 -11.81
CA VAL A 226 -2.09 -15.59 -10.50
C VAL A 226 -1.50 -16.94 -10.07
N PHE A 227 -2.17 -18.05 -10.33
CA PHE A 227 -1.67 -19.41 -10.14
C PHE A 227 -0.34 -19.61 -10.88
N GLY A 228 -0.31 -19.35 -12.19
CA GLY A 228 0.89 -19.52 -13.00
C GLY A 228 2.03 -18.61 -12.56
N LEU A 229 1.76 -17.33 -12.28
CA LEU A 229 2.76 -16.37 -11.79
C LEU A 229 3.36 -16.81 -10.45
N VAL A 230 2.53 -17.23 -9.50
CA VAL A 230 2.97 -17.70 -8.19
C VAL A 230 3.83 -18.97 -8.33
N ARG A 231 3.42 -19.90 -9.19
CA ARG A 231 4.17 -21.12 -9.52
C ARG A 231 5.48 -20.85 -10.26
N LYS A 232 5.58 -19.78 -11.06
CA LYS A 232 6.84 -19.26 -11.62
C LYS A 232 7.66 -18.41 -10.63
N GLY A 233 7.27 -18.36 -9.35
CA GLY A 233 8.03 -17.71 -8.29
C GLY A 233 7.80 -16.20 -8.14
N VAL A 234 6.85 -15.63 -8.90
CA VAL A 234 6.50 -14.20 -8.84
C VAL A 234 5.82 -13.87 -7.52
N SER A 235 6.32 -12.85 -6.83
CA SER A 235 5.73 -12.38 -5.57
C SER A 235 4.51 -11.48 -5.82
N VAL A 236 3.34 -12.08 -6.04
CA VAL A 236 2.07 -11.35 -6.21
C VAL A 236 1.59 -10.79 -4.86
N GLY A 237 1.56 -9.47 -4.72
CA GLY A 237 1.00 -8.81 -3.55
C GLY A 237 -0.51 -8.96 -3.45
N VAL A 238 -1.07 -8.65 -2.29
CA VAL A 238 -2.54 -8.65 -2.10
C VAL A 238 -3.05 -7.28 -1.63
N ARG A 239 -4.22 -6.89 -2.14
CA ARG A 239 -5.05 -5.77 -1.66
C ARG A 239 -6.43 -6.34 -1.28
N GLY A 240 -6.97 -5.96 -0.12
CA GLY A 240 -8.34 -6.28 0.28
C GLY A 240 -9.34 -5.17 -0.08
N ARG A 241 -10.61 -5.30 0.32
CA ARG A 241 -11.67 -4.28 0.12
C ARG A 241 -12.01 -3.41 1.33
N ARG A 242 -11.22 -3.50 2.42
CA ARG A 242 -11.55 -2.95 3.76
C ARG A 242 -12.32 -1.61 3.78
N ASP A 243 -11.88 -0.65 2.97
CA ASP A 243 -12.36 0.73 2.95
C ASP A 243 -12.98 1.15 1.59
N LEU A 244 -13.06 0.24 0.61
CA LEU A 244 -13.49 0.55 -0.76
C LEU A 244 -14.27 -0.60 -1.36
N PHE A 245 -15.32 -0.27 -2.11
CA PHE A 245 -16.22 -1.25 -2.68
C PHE A 245 -15.65 -1.95 -3.93
N TYR A 246 -15.90 -3.25 -4.01
CA TYR A 246 -15.76 -4.06 -5.23
C TYR A 246 -16.68 -5.28 -5.13
N ARG A 247 -17.41 -5.55 -6.21
CA ARG A 247 -18.20 -6.78 -6.41
C ARG A 247 -18.27 -7.11 -7.90
N ARG A 248 -18.37 -8.39 -8.24
CA ARG A 248 -18.74 -8.83 -9.60
C ARG A 248 -20.27 -8.94 -9.67
N ILE A 249 -20.89 -8.42 -10.72
CA ILE A 249 -22.34 -8.34 -10.86
C ILE A 249 -22.81 -9.11 -12.10
N ARG A 250 -23.65 -10.12 -11.89
CA ARG A 250 -24.10 -11.07 -12.94
C ARG A 250 -25.57 -10.92 -13.29
N THR A 251 -26.36 -10.29 -12.44
CA THR A 251 -27.79 -10.05 -12.65
C THR A 251 -28.16 -8.61 -12.30
N GLN A 252 -29.32 -8.15 -12.77
CA GLN A 252 -29.85 -6.84 -12.40
C GLN A 252 -30.13 -6.74 -10.89
N ALA A 253 -30.65 -7.82 -10.29
CA ALA A 253 -30.91 -7.87 -8.84
C ALA A 253 -29.62 -7.73 -8.01
N GLU A 254 -28.54 -8.42 -8.42
CA GLU A 254 -27.23 -8.27 -7.79
C GLU A 254 -26.69 -6.85 -7.95
N ALA A 255 -26.91 -6.22 -9.11
CA ALA A 255 -26.48 -4.84 -9.34
C ALA A 255 -27.21 -3.85 -8.43
N ASP A 256 -28.52 -3.99 -8.26
CA ASP A 256 -29.32 -3.13 -7.38
C ASP A 256 -28.89 -3.29 -5.92
N GLU A 257 -28.66 -4.52 -5.44
CA GLU A 257 -28.12 -4.81 -4.11
C GLU A 257 -26.71 -4.22 -3.93
N ALA A 258 -25.84 -4.44 -4.92
CA ALA A 258 -24.46 -3.97 -4.91
C ALA A 258 -24.39 -2.43 -4.88
N LEU A 259 -25.32 -1.73 -5.52
CA LEU A 259 -25.39 -0.26 -5.48
C LEU A 259 -25.80 0.26 -4.10
N VAL A 260 -26.73 -0.42 -3.42
CA VAL A 260 -27.09 -0.10 -2.03
C VAL A 260 -25.89 -0.33 -1.11
N GLU A 261 -25.22 -1.47 -1.23
CA GLU A 261 -24.01 -1.78 -0.47
C GLU A 261 -22.90 -0.75 -0.73
N MET A 262 -22.63 -0.45 -2.00
CA MET A 262 -21.63 0.52 -2.44
C MET A 262 -21.89 1.92 -1.85
N SER A 263 -23.15 2.34 -1.71
CA SER A 263 -23.50 3.64 -1.12
C SER A 263 -23.08 3.78 0.35
N GLY A 264 -22.87 2.67 1.07
CA GLY A 264 -22.35 2.66 2.43
C GLY A 264 -20.84 2.95 2.54
N TYR A 265 -20.12 2.92 1.42
CA TYR A 265 -18.68 3.18 1.37
C TYR A 265 -18.38 4.64 1.00
N ASP A 266 -17.59 5.31 1.85
CA ASP A 266 -17.15 6.69 1.61
C ASP A 266 -15.74 6.70 0.97
N GLU A 267 -15.69 6.86 -0.36
CA GLU A 267 -14.43 7.01 -1.11
C GLU A 267 -13.59 8.20 -0.64
N ASP A 268 -14.21 9.33 -0.27
CA ASP A 268 -13.50 10.52 0.19
C ASP A 268 -12.80 10.24 1.52
N ARG A 269 -13.49 9.58 2.45
CA ARG A 269 -12.93 9.17 3.72
C ARG A 269 -11.82 8.14 3.55
N ALA A 270 -11.96 7.20 2.62
CA ALA A 270 -10.90 6.25 2.29
C ALA A 270 -9.65 6.98 1.75
N ARG A 271 -9.82 7.92 0.82
CA ARG A 271 -8.74 8.78 0.31
C ARG A 271 -8.06 9.56 1.43
N LEU A 272 -8.86 10.15 2.32
CA LEU A 272 -8.38 10.94 3.45
C LEU A 272 -7.57 10.12 4.45
N ASN A 273 -8.04 8.91 4.77
CA ASN A 273 -7.33 8.00 5.67
C ASN A 273 -6.00 7.53 5.07
N ASN A 274 -6.00 7.20 3.76
CA ASN A 274 -4.82 6.77 3.04
C ASN A 274 -3.82 7.91 2.76
N ALA A 275 -4.25 9.18 2.88
CA ALA A 275 -3.37 10.34 2.80
C ALA A 275 -2.44 10.49 4.01
N VAL A 276 -2.75 9.87 5.14
CA VAL A 276 -1.87 9.83 6.32
C VAL A 276 -0.85 8.70 6.14
N LYS A 277 0.44 8.97 6.39
CA LYS A 277 1.48 7.95 6.28
C LYS A 277 1.29 6.92 7.40
N GLY A 278 1.04 5.65 7.07
CA GLY A 278 0.91 4.57 8.05
C GLY A 278 2.19 4.26 8.86
N ALA A 279 3.30 4.94 8.60
CA ALA A 279 4.59 4.74 9.26
C ALA A 279 5.00 5.92 10.17
N ASP A 280 4.07 6.81 10.51
CA ASP A 280 4.34 7.98 11.36
C ASP A 280 4.88 7.61 12.76
N GLY A 281 5.52 8.59 13.39
CA GLY A 281 5.92 8.56 14.80
C GLY A 281 4.71 8.67 15.73
N PHE A 282 4.92 8.47 17.03
CA PHE A 282 3.92 8.65 18.07
C PHE A 282 3.35 10.08 18.03
N PHE A 283 4.24 11.08 18.07
CA PHE A 283 3.80 12.47 18.14
C PHE A 283 2.99 12.88 16.91
N THR A 284 3.53 12.59 15.72
CA THR A 284 2.83 12.84 14.45
C THR A 284 1.48 12.15 14.39
N THR A 285 1.38 10.89 14.84
CA THR A 285 0.12 10.15 14.77
C THR A 285 -0.98 10.75 15.63
N PHE A 286 -0.68 11.08 16.89
CA PHE A 286 -1.71 11.48 17.86
C PHE A 286 -1.93 12.99 17.94
N PHE A 287 -0.88 13.80 17.79
CA PHE A 287 -0.93 15.24 18.00
C PHE A 287 -0.95 16.07 16.71
N VAL A 288 -0.88 15.41 15.54
CA VAL A 288 -0.88 16.12 14.24
C VAL A 288 -1.85 15.45 13.27
N SER A 289 -1.60 14.19 12.88
CA SER A 289 -2.34 13.45 11.86
C SER A 289 -3.82 13.22 12.18
N THR A 290 -4.23 13.35 13.45
CA THR A 290 -5.63 13.28 13.89
C THR A 290 -6.49 14.36 13.24
N TYR A 291 -5.97 15.59 13.12
CA TYR A 291 -6.72 16.72 12.57
C TYR A 291 -6.12 17.29 11.26
N SER A 292 -4.81 17.16 11.04
CA SER A 292 -4.12 17.76 9.87
C SER A 292 -4.65 17.24 8.54
N ARG A 293 -5.11 15.99 8.49
CA ARG A 293 -5.76 15.42 7.31
C ARG A 293 -6.97 16.24 6.86
N TYR A 294 -7.76 16.78 7.79
CA TYR A 294 -8.91 17.62 7.44
C TYR A 294 -8.49 18.98 6.89
N ILE A 295 -7.37 19.52 7.36
CA ILE A 295 -6.73 20.72 6.79
C ILE A 295 -6.27 20.43 5.35
N ALA A 296 -5.65 19.27 5.11
CA ALA A 296 -5.26 18.84 3.77
C ALA A 296 -6.47 18.73 2.82
N ARG A 297 -7.57 18.15 3.29
CA ARG A 297 -8.83 18.10 2.52
C ARG A 297 -9.39 19.50 2.24
N TRP A 298 -9.40 20.38 3.24
CA TRP A 298 -9.84 21.76 3.06
C TRP A 298 -8.98 22.49 2.03
N ALA A 299 -7.66 22.34 2.10
CA ALA A 299 -6.72 22.93 1.15
C ALA A 299 -6.93 22.40 -0.28
N ALA A 300 -7.19 21.10 -0.42
CA ALA A 300 -7.50 20.48 -1.71
C ALA A 300 -8.78 21.06 -2.33
N ARG A 301 -9.84 21.22 -1.53
CA ARG A 301 -11.11 21.83 -1.98
C ARG A 301 -10.96 23.28 -2.39
N ARG A 302 -9.98 24.01 -1.84
CA ARG A 302 -9.63 25.39 -2.22
C ARG A 302 -8.65 25.45 -3.39
N GLY A 303 -8.26 24.32 -3.98
CA GLY A 303 -7.33 24.27 -5.11
C GLY A 303 -5.88 24.62 -4.77
N LEU A 304 -5.50 24.65 -3.48
CA LEU A 304 -4.13 24.95 -3.07
C LEU A 304 -3.16 23.88 -3.58
N ALA A 305 -1.99 24.32 -4.06
CA ALA A 305 -0.91 23.42 -4.44
C ALA A 305 -0.12 22.95 -3.20
N PRO A 306 0.35 21.69 -3.15
CA PRO A 306 1.21 21.21 -2.06
C PRO A 306 2.41 22.14 -1.79
N ASN A 307 3.06 22.62 -2.85
CA ASN A 307 4.23 23.50 -2.73
C ASN A 307 3.91 24.84 -2.02
N HIS A 308 2.68 25.37 -2.11
CA HIS A 308 2.29 26.57 -1.37
C HIS A 308 2.22 26.29 0.13
N VAL A 309 1.71 25.12 0.51
CA VAL A 309 1.65 24.69 1.91
C VAL A 309 3.06 24.43 2.45
N THR A 310 3.95 23.84 1.65
CA THR A 310 5.36 23.68 1.99
C THR A 310 6.03 25.04 2.23
N LEU A 311 5.84 26.03 1.34
CA LEU A 311 6.41 27.37 1.51
C LEU A 311 5.89 28.06 2.78
N PHE A 312 4.61 27.90 3.08
CA PHE A 312 4.02 28.41 4.31
C PHE A 312 4.63 27.74 5.55
N SER A 313 4.87 26.43 5.52
CA SER A 313 5.53 25.70 6.61
C SER A 313 6.97 26.19 6.84
N ILE A 314 7.70 26.48 5.77
CA ILE A 314 9.05 27.04 5.82
C ILE A 314 9.04 28.44 6.44
N PHE A 315 8.12 29.30 5.99
CA PHE A 315 7.95 30.64 6.53
C PHE A 315 7.71 30.62 8.05
N LEU A 316 6.83 29.75 8.54
CA LEU A 316 6.61 29.56 9.98
C LEU A 316 7.88 29.09 10.70
N GLY A 317 8.68 28.21 10.09
CA GLY A 317 9.96 27.76 10.65
C GLY A 317 10.99 28.90 10.78
N VAL A 318 11.06 29.79 9.80
CA VAL A 318 11.92 30.99 9.85
C VAL A 318 11.45 31.95 10.94
N LEU A 319 10.14 32.19 11.06
CA LEU A 319 9.57 33.01 12.14
C LEU A 319 9.83 32.40 13.51
N ALA A 320 9.77 31.07 13.63
CA ALA A 320 10.09 30.38 14.87
C ALA A 320 11.55 30.62 15.28
N ALA A 321 12.48 30.45 14.33
CA ALA A 321 13.90 30.73 14.56
C ALA A 321 14.15 32.18 14.97
N GLY A 322 13.52 33.15 14.30
CA GLY A 322 13.60 34.56 14.67
C GLY A 322 13.05 34.85 16.07
N SER A 323 11.98 34.16 16.46
CA SER A 323 11.40 34.29 17.81
C SER A 323 12.34 33.73 18.88
N PHE A 324 12.95 32.57 18.63
CA PHE A 324 13.99 32.00 19.50
C PHE A 324 15.21 32.92 19.61
N ALA A 325 15.62 33.56 18.51
CA ALA A 325 16.76 34.47 18.46
C ALA A 325 16.62 35.73 19.32
N THR A 326 15.41 36.06 19.79
CA THR A 326 15.21 37.19 20.71
C THR A 326 15.83 36.94 22.10
N GLY A 327 16.09 35.69 22.48
CA GLY A 327 16.62 35.34 23.79
C GLY A 327 15.64 35.57 24.95
N THR A 328 14.39 35.94 24.67
CA THR A 328 13.35 36.18 25.69
C THR A 328 12.47 34.96 25.90
N ARG A 329 11.89 34.82 27.10
CA ARG A 329 10.96 33.73 27.40
C ARG A 329 9.72 33.74 26.50
N TRP A 330 9.15 34.92 26.24
CA TRP A 330 8.00 35.07 25.35
C TRP A 330 8.37 34.74 23.90
N GLY A 331 9.58 35.12 23.46
CA GLY A 331 10.11 34.69 22.16
C GLY A 331 10.28 33.18 22.06
N ALA A 332 10.72 32.52 23.14
CA ALA A 332 10.82 31.06 23.18
C ALA A 332 9.45 30.36 23.13
N ILE A 333 8.44 30.88 23.84
CA ILE A 333 7.07 30.37 23.78
C ILE A 333 6.47 30.58 22.38
N ALA A 334 6.63 31.77 21.79
CA ALA A 334 6.18 32.07 20.44
C ALA A 334 6.87 31.16 19.41
N GLY A 335 8.19 30.99 19.52
CA GLY A 335 8.97 30.08 18.67
C GLY A 335 8.51 28.64 18.78
N ALA A 336 8.20 28.16 19.99
CA ALA A 336 7.69 26.81 20.24
C ALA A 336 6.32 26.57 19.59
N VAL A 337 5.41 27.54 19.66
CA VAL A 337 4.10 27.46 18.99
C VAL A 337 4.28 27.49 17.47
N LEU A 338 5.12 28.39 16.95
CA LEU A 338 5.38 28.53 15.52
C LEU A 338 6.02 27.27 14.93
N ILE A 339 7.00 26.66 15.60
CA ILE A 339 7.66 25.45 15.11
C ILE A 339 6.73 24.23 15.15
N TYR A 340 5.82 24.16 16.12
CA TYR A 340 4.76 23.16 16.14
C TYR A 340 3.86 23.30 14.89
N PHE A 341 3.36 24.51 14.60
CA PHE A 341 2.53 24.72 13.42
C PHE A 341 3.31 24.55 12.11
N ALA A 342 4.59 24.94 12.05
CA ALA A 342 5.45 24.65 10.91
C ALA A 342 5.52 23.13 10.64
N PHE A 343 5.60 22.31 11.68
CA PHE A 343 5.55 20.85 11.54
C PHE A 343 4.16 20.32 11.15
N VAL A 344 3.08 20.93 11.63
CA VAL A 344 1.72 20.58 11.22
C VAL A 344 1.54 20.81 9.71
N PHE A 345 1.92 21.98 9.20
CA PHE A 345 1.75 22.30 7.78
C PHE A 345 2.68 21.50 6.87
N ASP A 346 3.85 21.11 7.35
CA ASP A 346 4.71 20.11 6.69
C ASP A 346 3.98 18.76 6.51
N CYS A 347 3.33 18.28 7.56
CA CYS A 347 2.52 17.06 7.42
C CYS A 347 1.33 17.26 6.45
N VAL A 348 0.72 18.45 6.44
CA VAL A 348 -0.41 18.79 5.57
C VAL A 348 0.00 18.80 4.11
N ASP A 349 1.18 19.30 3.74
CA ASP A 349 1.59 19.35 2.32
C ASP A 349 1.67 17.95 1.70
N GLY A 350 2.23 16.98 2.42
CA GLY A 350 2.39 15.62 1.96
C GLY A 350 1.06 14.88 1.97
N GLN A 351 0.19 15.16 2.95
CA GLN A 351 -1.18 14.65 2.97
C GLN A 351 -2.00 15.21 1.80
N LEU A 352 -1.87 16.50 1.51
CA LEU A 352 -2.53 17.18 0.39
C LEU A 352 -2.05 16.61 -0.95
N ALA A 353 -0.75 16.40 -1.13
CA ALA A 353 -0.19 15.77 -2.33
C ALA A 353 -0.77 14.36 -2.55
N ARG A 354 -0.90 13.56 -1.48
CA ARG A 354 -1.49 12.20 -1.55
C ARG A 354 -2.98 12.23 -1.83
N TYR A 355 -3.73 13.07 -1.12
CA TYR A 355 -5.18 13.17 -1.23
C TYR A 355 -5.61 13.74 -2.59
N ALA A 356 -4.95 14.81 -3.07
CA ALA A 356 -5.22 15.43 -4.36
C ALA A 356 -4.54 14.71 -5.53
N ARG A 357 -3.78 13.63 -5.28
CA ARG A 357 -2.99 12.87 -6.26
C ARG A 357 -1.99 13.74 -7.05
N LYS A 358 -1.54 14.85 -6.47
CA LYS A 358 -0.58 15.81 -7.06
C LYS A 358 0.82 15.52 -6.53
N PHE A 359 1.52 14.59 -7.17
CA PHE A 359 2.90 14.25 -6.85
C PHE A 359 3.86 14.92 -7.83
N SER A 360 4.97 15.44 -7.31
CA SER A 360 6.07 15.92 -8.15
C SER A 360 7.41 15.54 -7.53
N VAL A 361 8.42 15.32 -8.39
CA VAL A 361 9.79 15.05 -7.96
C VAL A 361 10.35 16.26 -7.20
N LEU A 362 10.09 17.47 -7.73
CA LEU A 362 10.47 18.72 -7.07
C LEU A 362 9.83 18.83 -5.67
N GLY A 363 8.52 18.58 -5.54
CA GLY A 363 7.83 18.64 -4.26
C GLY A 363 8.40 17.63 -3.24
N ALA A 364 8.69 16.41 -3.68
CA ALA A 364 9.33 15.40 -2.82
C ALA A 364 10.76 15.81 -2.39
N TRP A 365 11.51 16.49 -3.27
CA TRP A 365 12.83 17.02 -2.94
C TRP A 365 12.78 18.26 -2.03
N LEU A 366 11.79 19.13 -2.22
CA LEU A 366 11.54 20.30 -1.37
C LEU A 366 11.16 19.86 0.05
N ASP A 367 10.18 18.96 0.20
CA ASP A 367 9.84 18.28 1.48
C ASP A 367 11.11 17.66 2.10
N ALA A 368 11.87 16.92 1.29
CA ALA A 368 13.13 16.32 1.71
C ALA A 368 14.20 17.33 2.18
N THR A 369 14.27 18.54 1.63
CA THR A 369 15.32 19.52 1.97
C THR A 369 14.88 20.45 3.08
N PHE A 370 13.64 20.92 3.05
CA PHE A 370 13.19 22.01 3.90
C PHE A 370 12.79 21.61 5.32
N ASP A 371 12.41 20.37 5.53
CA ASP A 371 12.40 19.77 6.87
C ASP A 371 13.74 19.94 7.60
N ARG A 372 14.85 19.69 6.90
CA ARG A 372 16.21 19.73 7.46
C ARG A 372 16.62 21.18 7.69
N PHE A 373 16.33 22.04 6.72
CA PHE A 373 16.51 23.47 6.86
C PHE A 373 15.79 24.05 8.10
N LYS A 374 14.51 23.70 8.31
CA LYS A 374 13.72 24.14 9.47
C LYS A 374 14.35 23.71 10.80
N GLU A 375 14.84 22.47 10.87
CA GLU A 375 15.52 21.97 12.07
C GLU A 375 16.79 22.78 12.36
N TYR A 376 17.64 23.02 11.35
CA TYR A 376 18.92 23.71 11.55
C TYR A 376 18.76 25.21 11.80
N ILE A 377 17.82 25.88 11.13
CA ILE A 377 17.59 27.30 11.36
C ILE A 377 17.05 27.56 12.78
N VAL A 378 16.25 26.65 13.33
CA VAL A 378 15.80 26.73 14.73
C VAL A 378 16.97 26.52 15.70
N PHE A 379 17.90 25.61 15.42
CA PHE A 379 19.11 25.47 16.22
C PHE A 379 19.94 26.75 16.22
N VAL A 380 20.11 27.38 15.06
CA VAL A 380 20.77 28.69 14.95
C VAL A 380 20.01 29.74 15.76
N GLY A 381 18.68 29.82 15.63
CA GLY A 381 17.85 30.75 16.39
C GLY A 381 17.99 30.60 17.90
N LEU A 382 17.99 29.37 18.41
CA LEU A 382 18.20 29.08 19.84
C LEU A 382 19.60 29.47 20.32
N ALA A 383 20.64 29.20 19.52
CA ALA A 383 22.01 29.55 19.87
C ALA A 383 22.24 31.07 19.85
N VAL A 384 21.72 31.76 18.83
CA VAL A 384 21.72 33.23 18.76
C VAL A 384 20.96 33.82 19.94
N GLY A 385 19.76 33.32 20.25
CA GLY A 385 18.97 33.79 21.38
C GLY A 385 19.72 33.67 22.70
N ALA A 386 20.45 32.57 22.90
CA ALA A 386 21.26 32.40 24.09
C ALA A 386 22.42 33.41 24.16
N THR A 387 23.13 33.67 23.05
CA THR A 387 24.18 34.71 23.00
C THR A 387 23.61 36.11 23.26
N VAL A 388 22.45 36.44 22.70
CA VAL A 388 21.80 37.76 22.86
C VAL A 388 21.31 37.97 24.29
N SER A 389 20.82 36.91 24.94
CA SER A 389 20.34 37.00 26.33
C SER A 389 21.43 37.27 27.36
N GLY A 390 22.70 36.96 27.04
CA GLY A 390 23.84 37.04 27.95
C GLY A 390 23.78 36.10 29.16
N GLN A 391 22.77 35.22 29.24
CA GLN A 391 22.52 34.37 30.42
C GLN A 391 23.55 33.23 30.59
N PHE A 392 24.35 32.93 29.55
CA PHE A 392 25.27 31.78 29.50
C PHE A 392 26.70 32.15 29.05
N GLY A 393 27.19 33.32 29.44
CA GLY A 393 28.50 33.83 29.01
C GLY A 393 28.52 34.16 27.51
N ASP A 394 29.67 33.97 26.85
CA ASP A 394 29.85 34.26 25.42
C ASP A 394 29.04 33.33 24.47
N GLY A 395 28.29 32.38 25.05
CA GLY A 395 27.43 31.43 24.33
C GLY A 395 28.18 30.35 23.54
N GLU A 396 29.52 30.29 23.63
CA GLU A 396 30.37 29.29 22.98
C GLU A 396 29.92 27.85 23.25
N GLU A 397 29.52 27.58 24.50
CA GLU A 397 29.04 26.24 24.89
C GLU A 397 27.78 25.85 24.12
N ILE A 398 26.83 26.79 23.97
CA ILE A 398 25.54 26.53 23.31
C ILE A 398 25.74 26.38 21.80
N TRP A 399 26.62 27.18 21.20
CA TRP A 399 27.05 26.98 19.82
C TRP A 399 27.72 25.63 19.61
N THR A 400 28.57 25.21 20.54
CA THR A 400 29.20 23.88 20.50
C THR A 400 28.15 22.77 20.54
N LEU A 401 27.18 22.85 21.46
CA LEU A 401 26.07 21.90 21.54
C LEU A 401 25.20 21.91 20.28
N ALA A 402 24.93 23.08 19.71
CA ALA A 402 24.19 23.22 18.46
C ALA A 402 24.92 22.54 17.29
N LEU A 403 26.23 22.77 17.15
CA LEU A 403 27.06 22.13 16.13
C LEU A 403 27.10 20.60 16.29
N ILE A 404 27.23 20.10 17.53
CA ILE A 404 27.15 18.67 17.82
C ILE A 404 25.78 18.11 17.40
N ALA A 405 24.69 18.80 17.73
CA ALA A 405 23.34 18.38 17.35
C ALA A 405 23.17 18.35 15.82
N ILE A 406 23.64 19.38 15.10
CA ILE A 406 23.62 19.42 13.62
C ILE A 406 24.42 18.24 13.04
N ALA A 407 25.64 18.01 13.53
CA ALA A 407 26.51 16.95 13.04
C ALA A 407 25.87 15.56 13.26
N LEU A 408 25.40 15.29 14.48
CA LEU A 408 24.73 14.05 14.85
C LEU A 408 23.50 13.79 13.98
N GLN A 409 22.64 14.80 13.81
CA GLN A 409 21.40 14.67 13.05
C GLN A 409 21.66 14.53 11.55
N SER A 410 22.67 15.21 11.02
CA SER A 410 23.12 15.07 9.63
C SER A 410 23.59 13.64 9.34
N VAL A 411 24.48 13.09 10.19
CA VAL A 411 25.00 11.72 10.03
C VAL A 411 23.87 10.70 10.13
N LYS A 412 23.00 10.81 11.15
CA LYS A 412 21.86 9.91 11.33
C LYS A 412 20.94 9.91 10.11
N HIS A 413 20.59 11.09 9.61
CA HIS A 413 19.73 11.21 8.44
C HIS A 413 20.36 10.62 7.18
N LEU A 414 21.64 10.90 6.93
CA LEU A 414 22.36 10.32 5.80
C LEU A 414 22.32 8.78 5.85
N LEU A 415 22.56 8.19 7.03
CA LEU A 415 22.48 6.74 7.24
C LEU A 415 21.06 6.20 7.02
N ASP A 416 20.04 6.93 7.48
CA ASP A 416 18.63 6.57 7.28
C ASP A 416 18.23 6.57 5.80
N PHE A 417 18.63 7.62 5.06
CA PHE A 417 18.39 7.72 3.62
C PHE A 417 19.14 6.63 2.85
N ALA A 418 20.42 6.43 3.14
CA ALA A 418 21.25 5.41 2.48
C ALA A 418 20.70 3.99 2.71
N PHE A 419 20.37 3.65 3.96
CA PHE A 419 19.79 2.34 4.29
C PHE A 419 18.39 2.16 3.68
N GLY A 420 17.57 3.20 3.69
CA GLY A 420 16.24 3.19 3.08
C GLY A 420 16.32 2.99 1.57
N ALA A 421 17.21 3.70 0.88
CA ALA A 421 17.45 3.56 -0.55
C ALA A 421 17.95 2.15 -0.91
N ALA A 422 18.91 1.61 -0.15
CA ALA A 422 19.43 0.27 -0.36
C ALA A 422 18.34 -0.81 -0.21
N ASN A 423 17.47 -0.70 0.78
CA ASN A 423 16.40 -1.67 1.00
C ASN A 423 15.25 -1.56 -0.02
N ARG A 424 14.95 -0.37 -0.54
CA ARG A 424 13.94 -0.20 -1.60
C ARG A 424 14.35 -0.88 -2.92
N ARG A 425 15.65 -1.02 -3.17
CA ARG A 425 16.18 -1.69 -4.37
C ARG A 425 16.12 -3.22 -4.29
N LYS A 426 15.96 -3.80 -3.10
CA LYS A 426 15.92 -5.26 -2.95
C LYS A 426 14.54 -5.78 -3.39
N PRO A 427 14.46 -6.60 -4.46
CA PRO A 427 13.19 -7.23 -4.84
C PRO A 427 12.70 -8.14 -3.70
N PRO A 428 11.37 -8.34 -3.57
CA PRO A 428 10.84 -9.35 -2.66
C PRO A 428 11.46 -10.70 -3.02
N LEU A 429 11.77 -11.52 -2.01
CA LEU A 429 12.32 -12.83 -2.29
C LEU A 429 11.32 -13.66 -3.09
N PRO A 430 11.74 -14.22 -4.24
CA PRO A 430 10.88 -15.04 -5.07
C PRO A 430 10.42 -16.26 -4.29
N LEU A 431 9.22 -16.74 -4.63
CA LEU A 431 8.75 -18.04 -4.15
C LEU A 431 9.53 -19.15 -4.88
N PRO A 432 9.73 -20.32 -4.25
CA PRO A 432 10.17 -21.51 -4.96
C PRO A 432 9.26 -21.77 -6.16
N THR A 433 9.84 -22.17 -7.29
CA THR A 433 9.05 -22.50 -8.47
C THR A 433 8.40 -23.87 -8.31
N LEU A 434 7.26 -24.06 -8.96
CA LEU A 434 6.49 -25.30 -8.96
C LEU A 434 5.94 -25.52 -10.38
N ALA A 435 6.07 -26.72 -10.93
CA ALA A 435 5.51 -27.01 -12.24
C ALA A 435 3.97 -26.94 -12.22
N PHE A 436 3.35 -26.56 -13.33
CA PHE A 436 1.89 -26.40 -13.38
C PHE A 436 1.11 -27.71 -13.26
N THR A 437 1.73 -28.84 -13.55
CA THR A 437 1.12 -30.17 -13.45
C THR A 437 1.13 -30.77 -12.04
N VAL A 438 1.84 -30.16 -11.09
CA VAL A 438 1.90 -30.67 -9.71
C VAL A 438 0.53 -30.46 -9.05
N PRO A 439 -0.10 -31.51 -8.50
CA PRO A 439 -1.49 -31.45 -8.03
C PRO A 439 -1.69 -30.62 -6.76
N ASP A 440 -0.67 -30.38 -5.94
CA ASP A 440 -0.80 -29.65 -4.68
C ASP A 440 0.40 -28.75 -4.34
N ASP A 441 0.30 -28.00 -3.23
CA ASP A 441 1.31 -27.06 -2.77
C ASP A 441 2.28 -27.62 -1.71
N ARG A 442 2.31 -28.95 -1.46
CA ARG A 442 3.23 -29.55 -0.49
C ARG A 442 4.71 -29.32 -0.85
N PRO A 443 5.16 -29.48 -2.11
CA PRO A 443 6.57 -29.24 -2.45
C PRO A 443 6.97 -27.78 -2.25
N LEU A 444 6.06 -26.86 -2.57
CA LEU A 444 6.26 -25.42 -2.31
C LEU A 444 6.39 -25.15 -0.81
N ARG A 445 5.55 -25.77 0.02
CA ARG A 445 5.61 -25.67 1.48
C ARG A 445 6.93 -26.20 2.03
N GLN A 446 7.36 -27.39 1.61
CA GLN A 446 8.63 -28.00 2.00
C GLN A 446 9.82 -27.09 1.65
N ALA A 447 9.87 -26.57 0.42
CA ALA A 447 10.93 -25.65 0.00
C ALA A 447 10.94 -24.34 0.82
N LEU A 448 9.77 -23.81 1.20
CA LEU A 448 9.67 -22.64 2.07
C LEU A 448 10.12 -22.94 3.51
N GLU A 449 9.89 -24.16 3.99
CA GLU A 449 10.29 -24.63 5.31
C GLU A 449 11.80 -24.88 5.40
N GLU A 450 12.38 -25.58 4.44
CA GLU A 450 13.84 -25.73 4.30
C GLU A 450 14.54 -24.37 4.23
N ARG A 451 13.99 -23.45 3.44
CA ARG A 451 14.48 -22.07 3.38
C ARG A 451 14.34 -21.34 4.71
N ARG A 452 13.34 -21.66 5.52
CA ARG A 452 13.15 -21.08 6.86
C ARG A 452 14.16 -21.67 7.85
N LEU A 453 14.42 -22.97 7.78
CA LEU A 453 15.34 -23.70 8.66
C LEU A 453 16.80 -23.30 8.40
N SER A 454 17.24 -23.33 7.14
CA SER A 454 18.58 -22.87 6.70
C SER A 454 18.88 -21.42 7.10
N ARG A 455 17.83 -20.62 7.24
CA ARG A 455 17.89 -19.21 7.61
C ARG A 455 17.75 -18.95 9.10
N SER A 456 17.49 -19.95 9.93
CA SER A 456 17.14 -19.75 11.35
C SER A 456 18.34 -19.72 12.29
N THR A 457 19.19 -18.69 12.17
CA THR A 457 20.29 -18.45 13.13
C THR A 457 19.78 -17.99 14.51
N GLY A 458 20.57 -18.21 15.57
CA GLY A 458 20.24 -17.77 16.94
C GLY A 458 19.93 -16.27 17.02
N LEU A 459 20.68 -15.44 16.28
CA LEU A 459 20.46 -14.00 16.16
C LEU A 459 19.07 -13.65 15.57
N ARG A 460 18.62 -14.41 14.57
CA ARG A 460 17.27 -14.26 13.99
C ARG A 460 16.17 -14.66 14.95
N ARG A 461 16.39 -15.63 15.87
CA ARG A 461 15.41 -15.97 16.91
C ARG A 461 15.22 -14.81 17.88
N LEU A 462 16.31 -14.17 18.32
CA LEU A 462 16.26 -12.96 19.14
C LEU A 462 15.53 -11.81 18.44
N LEU A 463 15.84 -11.54 17.16
CA LEU A 463 15.13 -10.55 16.35
C LEU A 463 13.63 -10.88 16.19
N LYS A 464 13.26 -12.16 16.08
CA LYS A 464 11.85 -12.59 16.04
C LYS A 464 11.14 -12.35 17.36
N PHE A 465 11.77 -12.67 18.49
CA PHE A 465 11.22 -12.38 19.81
C PHE A 465 11.02 -10.88 19.98
N TRP A 466 12.03 -10.08 19.62
CA TRP A 466 11.94 -8.62 19.64
C TRP A 466 10.77 -8.15 18.75
N THR A 467 10.70 -8.56 17.49
CA THR A 467 9.58 -8.16 16.60
C THR A 467 8.21 -8.59 17.16
N LYS A 468 8.09 -9.77 17.78
CA LYS A 468 6.85 -10.23 18.43
C LYS A 468 6.46 -9.35 19.62
N ALA A 469 7.41 -8.94 20.47
CA ALA A 469 7.16 -8.01 21.57
C ALA A 469 6.66 -6.63 21.09
N GLY A 470 6.98 -6.23 19.86
CA GLY A 470 6.47 -5.00 19.25
C GLY A 470 4.99 -5.03 18.86
N LYS A 471 4.30 -6.17 19.04
CA LYS A 471 2.84 -6.25 18.86
C LYS A 471 2.08 -5.60 20.01
N PHE A 472 2.66 -5.55 21.21
CA PHE A 472 2.06 -4.85 22.34
C PHE A 472 2.06 -3.34 22.07
N ARG A 473 0.89 -2.69 22.21
CA ARG A 473 0.72 -1.27 21.85
C ARG A 473 1.73 -0.32 22.54
N PRO A 474 2.03 -0.45 23.85
CA PRO A 474 3.02 0.42 24.48
C PRO A 474 4.43 0.23 23.90
N VAL A 475 4.84 -1.03 23.69
CA VAL A 475 6.15 -1.37 23.12
C VAL A 475 6.26 -0.89 21.67
N HIS A 476 5.18 -0.99 20.90
CA HIS A 476 5.12 -0.47 19.54
C HIS A 476 5.46 1.03 19.50
N TRP A 477 4.80 1.83 20.35
CA TRP A 477 5.00 3.26 20.39
C TRP A 477 6.34 3.65 20.99
N ALA A 478 6.81 2.98 22.04
CA ALA A 478 8.15 3.18 22.57
C ALA A 478 9.23 2.97 21.49
N ARG A 479 9.07 1.95 20.64
CA ARG A 479 9.98 1.69 19.51
C ARG A 479 9.91 2.74 18.40
N LYS A 480 8.76 3.37 18.23
CA LYS A 480 8.62 4.50 17.29
C LYS A 480 9.32 5.73 17.83
N MET A 481 9.17 6.01 19.13
CA MET A 481 9.77 7.17 19.79
C MET A 481 11.28 7.05 19.98
N ILE A 482 11.82 5.87 20.30
CA ILE A 482 13.27 5.68 20.53
C ILE A 482 14.12 6.02 19.30
N VAL A 483 13.55 5.88 18.09
CA VAL A 483 14.22 6.26 16.83
C VAL A 483 14.30 7.78 16.66
N PHE A 484 13.66 8.54 17.55
CA PHE A 484 13.57 10.00 17.56
C PHE A 484 13.20 10.57 16.17
N PRO A 485 12.01 10.22 15.64
CA PRO A 485 11.51 10.73 14.37
C PRO A 485 11.30 12.24 14.40
N ILE A 486 11.07 12.83 13.22
CA ILE A 486 10.97 14.30 13.05
C ILE A 486 9.93 14.89 14.02
N GLY A 487 8.73 14.30 14.11
CA GLY A 487 7.70 14.81 15.01
C GLY A 487 8.10 14.84 16.48
N GLU A 488 8.73 13.79 16.98
CA GLU A 488 9.24 13.71 18.35
C GLU A 488 10.35 14.73 18.61
N ARG A 489 11.20 15.01 17.62
CA ARG A 489 12.25 16.05 17.74
C ARG A 489 11.66 17.44 17.82
N PHE A 490 10.74 17.76 16.92
CA PHE A 490 10.06 19.07 16.90
C PHE A 490 9.25 19.28 18.18
N ALA A 491 8.60 18.22 18.70
CA ALA A 491 7.94 18.26 20.00
C ALA A 491 8.93 18.50 21.15
N ALA A 492 10.07 17.79 21.16
CA ALA A 492 11.11 17.99 22.15
C ALA A 492 11.63 19.43 22.13
N ILE A 493 11.93 19.99 20.95
CA ILE A 493 12.36 21.39 20.78
C ILE A 493 11.30 22.35 21.31
N ALA A 494 10.05 22.21 20.87
CA ALA A 494 8.97 23.11 21.28
C ALA A 494 8.76 23.09 22.81
N ILE A 495 8.73 21.92 23.43
CA ILE A 495 8.54 21.78 24.87
C ILE A 495 9.76 22.31 25.62
N THR A 496 10.96 21.84 25.28
CA THR A 496 12.16 22.18 26.05
C THR A 496 12.51 23.66 25.93
N ALA A 497 12.41 24.25 24.74
CA ALA A 497 12.67 25.69 24.56
C ALA A 497 11.60 26.56 25.24
N ALA A 498 10.33 26.15 25.24
CA ALA A 498 9.27 26.91 25.89
C ALA A 498 9.36 26.88 27.42
N PHE A 499 9.86 25.79 28.00
CA PHE A 499 9.88 25.59 29.47
C PHE A 499 11.27 25.75 30.11
N PHE A 500 12.36 25.67 29.34
CA PHE A 500 13.73 25.69 29.85
C PHE A 500 14.65 26.50 28.92
N ASP A 501 15.83 26.88 29.39
CA ASP A 501 17.07 26.27 28.89
C ASP A 501 17.28 26.02 27.37
N PRO A 502 17.77 26.90 26.46
CA PRO A 502 18.35 26.42 25.20
C PRO A 502 19.39 25.30 25.40
N ARG A 503 20.17 25.33 26.49
CA ARG A 503 21.08 24.24 26.87
C ARG A 503 20.34 22.92 27.09
N VAL A 504 19.21 22.94 27.79
CA VAL A 504 18.36 21.73 28.02
C VAL A 504 17.82 21.21 26.69
N THR A 505 17.44 22.11 25.79
CA THR A 505 16.97 21.76 24.44
C THR A 505 18.05 21.00 23.67
N PHE A 506 19.27 21.54 23.60
CA PHE A 506 20.36 20.88 22.88
C PHE A 506 20.84 19.60 23.55
N LEU A 507 20.95 19.57 24.88
CA LEU A 507 21.28 18.33 25.61
C LEU A 507 20.25 17.24 25.34
N THR A 508 18.95 17.58 25.34
CA THR A 508 17.89 16.63 24.99
C THR A 508 18.07 16.08 23.58
N LEU A 509 18.36 16.95 22.61
CA LEU A 509 18.58 16.57 21.22
C LEU A 509 19.81 15.67 21.04
N VAL A 510 20.92 16.02 21.68
CA VAL A 510 22.18 15.24 21.61
C VAL A 510 22.03 13.90 22.32
N THR A 511 21.49 13.88 23.54
CA THR A 511 21.33 12.65 24.32
C THR A 511 20.34 11.70 23.66
N TRP A 512 19.13 12.14 23.33
CA TRP A 512 18.14 11.28 22.67
C TRP A 512 18.59 10.93 21.25
N GLY A 513 19.15 11.89 20.49
CA GLY A 513 19.72 11.66 19.17
C GLY A 513 20.79 10.56 19.19
N SER A 514 21.66 10.54 20.20
CA SER A 514 22.71 9.54 20.36
C SER A 514 22.13 8.17 20.68
N VAL A 515 21.17 8.09 21.61
CA VAL A 515 20.43 6.85 21.90
C VAL A 515 19.75 6.30 20.64
N ALA A 516 19.10 7.18 19.87
CA ALA A 516 18.45 6.82 18.62
C ALA A 516 19.45 6.32 17.56
N ALA A 517 20.61 6.97 17.45
CA ALA A 517 21.67 6.57 16.53
C ALA A 517 22.20 5.17 16.90
N VAL A 518 22.53 4.94 18.17
CA VAL A 518 22.99 3.63 18.65
C VAL A 518 21.91 2.56 18.40
N TYR A 519 20.66 2.81 18.80
CA TYR A 519 19.57 1.86 18.61
C TYR A 519 19.35 1.49 17.12
N THR A 520 19.35 2.49 16.23
CA THR A 520 19.13 2.27 14.80
C THR A 520 20.31 1.56 14.13
N ILE A 521 21.55 1.97 14.42
CA ILE A 521 22.76 1.37 13.87
C ILE A 521 22.89 -0.08 14.34
N THR A 522 22.74 -0.34 15.64
CA THR A 522 22.78 -1.71 16.19
C THR A 522 21.68 -2.58 15.58
N GLY A 523 20.45 -2.08 15.50
CA GLY A 523 19.35 -2.82 14.88
C GLY A 523 19.54 -3.08 13.38
N ARG A 524 20.27 -2.22 12.66
CA ARG A 524 20.65 -2.43 11.25
C ARG A 524 21.77 -3.45 11.13
N PHE A 525 22.82 -3.30 11.93
CA PHE A 525 23.96 -4.21 11.97
C PHE A 525 23.53 -5.64 12.26
N LEU A 526 22.70 -5.84 13.31
CA LEU A 526 22.13 -7.13 13.65
C LEU A 526 21.32 -7.75 12.50
N ARG A 527 20.54 -6.94 11.77
CA ARG A 527 19.77 -7.41 10.60
C ARG A 527 20.64 -7.73 9.38
N SER A 528 21.82 -7.13 9.26
CA SER A 528 22.77 -7.42 8.19
C SER A 528 23.57 -8.70 8.47
N LEU A 529 23.89 -8.98 9.73
CA LEU A 529 24.53 -10.22 10.17
C LEU A 529 23.59 -11.42 10.20
N ALA A 530 22.29 -11.16 10.43
CA ALA A 530 21.22 -12.14 10.54
C ALA A 530 20.78 -12.66 9.17
#